data_AF-A0A8S9RE95-F1
#
_entry.id   AF-A0A8S9RE95-F1
#
_cell.length_a   1.000
_cell.length_b   1.000
_cell.length_c   1.000
_cell.angle_alpha   90.00
_cell.angle_beta   90.00
_cell.angle_gamma   90.00
#
_symmetry.space_group_name_H-M   'P 1'
#
loop_
_entity.id
_entity.type
_entity.pdbx_description
1 polymer ?
#
loop_
_entity_poly.entity_id
_entity_poly.type
_entity_poly.pdbx_seq_one_letter_code
_entity_poly.pdbx_strand_id
1 'polypeptide(L)'
;MVEQKRFALFLATCDSTFVKKTYGGYFNVFVSTFSEEGEQWDLFRVIDGEFPEEKDLDKYDGFIISGSLHDAFGDDDWIIKLCSICQKLDDMKKKVLGICFGHQILNRIKGGKIGRARRGADMGLRSITIAKDSVKPGGYFGDKTPNSLAIIKCHQDEVWELPESATLLAYSDKYNQDLADKAKATMEDAEPDRKQWQTLCKNFLKGKTDQI
;
A
#
# COMPACT_ATOMS: atom_id res chain seq x y z
N MET A 1 -27.16 12.30 13.43
CA MET A 1 -26.23 12.67 12.34
C MET A 1 -25.27 11.52 12.19
N VAL A 2 -25.17 10.91 11.02
CA VAL A 2 -24.14 9.88 10.78
C VAL A 2 -22.80 10.61 10.77
N GLU A 3 -21.88 10.19 11.63
CA GLU A 3 -20.53 10.76 11.67
C GLU A 3 -19.86 10.54 10.30
N GLN A 4 -19.42 11.63 9.68
CA GLN A 4 -18.85 11.58 8.34
C GLN A 4 -17.42 11.04 8.43
N LYS A 5 -17.17 9.84 7.87
CA LYS A 5 -15.82 9.27 7.87
C LYS A 5 -14.87 10.11 7.02
N ARG A 6 -13.65 10.30 7.50
CA ARG A 6 -12.63 11.14 6.88
C ARG A 6 -11.31 10.40 6.71
N PHE A 7 -10.74 10.47 5.51
CA PHE A 7 -9.50 9.78 5.15
C PHE A 7 -8.47 10.76 4.58
N ALA A 8 -7.19 10.47 4.79
CA ALA A 8 -6.09 11.26 4.24
C ALA A 8 -5.25 10.44 3.25
N LEU A 9 -4.91 11.04 2.11
CA LEU A 9 -3.91 10.52 1.19
C LEU A 9 -2.60 11.30 1.35
N PHE A 10 -1.55 10.61 1.76
CA PHE A 10 -0.17 11.09 1.72
C PHE A 10 0.42 10.73 0.35
N LEU A 11 0.43 11.70 -0.55
CA LEU A 11 0.92 11.54 -1.91
C LEU A 11 2.42 11.82 -1.97
N ALA A 12 3.19 10.74 -2.05
CA ALA A 12 4.66 10.72 -2.07
C ALA A 12 5.23 10.75 -3.51
N THR A 13 4.46 11.22 -4.48
CA THR A 13 4.88 11.27 -5.90
C THR A 13 4.24 12.45 -6.61
N CYS A 14 4.93 12.96 -7.63
CA CYS A 14 4.39 13.98 -8.53
C CYS A 14 3.41 13.35 -9.52
N ASP A 15 2.35 14.07 -9.85
CA ASP A 15 1.43 13.66 -10.91
C ASP A 15 2.14 13.71 -12.26
N SER A 16 2.26 12.56 -12.94
CA SER A 16 2.78 12.52 -14.31
C SER A 16 1.82 13.19 -15.29
N THR A 17 2.35 13.67 -16.42
CA THR A 17 1.53 14.26 -17.49
C THR A 17 0.40 13.32 -17.94
N PHE A 18 0.70 12.03 -18.04
CA PHE A 18 -0.29 11.00 -18.38
C PHE A 18 -1.40 10.92 -17.32
N VAL A 19 -1.05 10.84 -16.04
CA VAL A 19 -2.05 10.70 -14.96
C VAL A 19 -2.88 11.97 -14.79
N LYS A 20 -2.29 13.16 -14.96
CA LYS A 20 -3.04 14.43 -15.00
C LYS A 20 -4.06 14.43 -16.14
N LYS A 21 -3.65 14.04 -17.35
CA LYS A 21 -4.51 14.06 -18.54
C LYS A 21 -5.62 13.01 -18.47
N THR A 22 -5.31 11.80 -18.02
CA THR A 22 -6.24 10.66 -18.07
C THR A 22 -7.18 10.62 -16.86
N TYR A 23 -6.70 11.02 -15.68
CA TYR A 23 -7.43 10.85 -14.42
C TYR A 23 -7.61 12.16 -13.62
N GLY A 24 -7.00 13.26 -14.05
CA GLY A 24 -6.99 14.51 -13.27
C GLY A 24 -6.02 14.50 -12.09
N GLY A 25 -5.07 13.55 -12.05
CA GLY A 25 -4.09 13.39 -10.96
C GLY A 25 -4.29 12.11 -10.16
N TYR A 26 -3.26 11.72 -9.40
CA TYR A 26 -3.26 10.51 -8.58
C TYR A 26 -4.31 10.58 -7.47
N PHE A 27 -4.61 11.76 -6.92
CA PHE A 27 -5.67 11.90 -5.93
C PHE A 27 -6.99 11.29 -6.41
N ASN A 28 -7.40 11.58 -7.64
CA ASN A 28 -8.62 11.01 -8.23
C ASN A 28 -8.51 9.50 -8.47
N VAL A 29 -7.32 8.98 -8.79
CA VAL A 29 -7.09 7.53 -8.89
C VAL A 29 -7.33 6.86 -7.55
N PHE A 30 -6.80 7.42 -6.46
CA PHE A 30 -7.00 6.89 -5.11
C PHE A 30 -8.44 7.03 -4.64
N VAL A 31 -9.07 8.19 -4.81
CA VAL A 31 -10.46 8.41 -4.43
C VAL A 31 -11.38 7.46 -5.19
N SER A 32 -11.31 7.42 -6.53
CA SER A 32 -12.13 6.50 -7.33
C SER A 32 -11.93 5.03 -6.96
N THR A 33 -10.72 4.67 -6.49
CA THR A 33 -10.41 3.31 -6.05
C THR A 33 -10.97 3.01 -4.67
N PHE A 34 -10.82 3.92 -3.69
CA PHE A 34 -10.98 3.62 -2.27
C PHE A 34 -12.16 4.29 -1.57
N SER A 35 -12.75 5.34 -2.14
CA SER A 35 -13.84 6.06 -1.50
C SER A 35 -15.15 5.28 -1.51
N GLU A 36 -15.96 5.50 -0.48
CA GLU A 36 -17.37 5.08 -0.39
C GLU A 36 -18.26 6.32 -0.23
N GLU A 37 -19.57 6.17 -0.45
CA GLU A 37 -20.51 7.28 -0.37
C GLU A 37 -20.51 7.93 1.02
N GLY A 38 -20.51 9.26 1.05
CA GLY A 38 -20.51 10.05 2.29
C GLY A 38 -19.12 10.28 2.90
N GLU A 39 -18.05 9.67 2.39
CA GLU A 39 -16.70 9.87 2.93
C GLU A 39 -16.05 11.17 2.46
N GLN A 40 -15.30 11.82 3.34
CA GLN A 40 -14.40 12.91 3.00
C GLN A 40 -12.97 12.40 2.79
N TRP A 41 -12.29 12.92 1.77
CA TRP A 41 -10.91 12.59 1.45
C TRP A 41 -10.08 13.86 1.29
N ASP A 42 -8.98 13.94 2.02
CA ASP A 42 -8.04 15.06 1.91
C ASP A 42 -6.71 14.59 1.31
N LEU A 43 -6.07 15.48 0.55
CA LEU A 43 -4.77 15.26 -0.07
C LEU A 43 -3.69 16.03 0.69
N PHE A 44 -2.59 15.36 1.01
CA PHE A 44 -1.35 15.98 1.45
C PHE A 44 -0.22 15.55 0.53
N ARG A 45 0.39 16.50 -0.18
CA ARG A 45 1.56 16.23 -1.04
C ARG A 45 2.81 16.15 -0.17
N VAL A 46 2.98 15.02 0.50
CA VAL A 46 4.10 14.82 1.42
C VAL A 46 5.46 14.92 0.72
N ILE A 47 5.53 14.60 -0.59
CA ILE A 47 6.74 14.83 -1.41
C ILE A 47 7.13 16.31 -1.49
N ASP A 48 6.15 17.22 -1.41
CA ASP A 48 6.34 18.67 -1.43
C ASP A 48 6.45 19.25 0.00
N GLY A 49 6.56 18.39 1.02
CA GLY A 49 6.64 18.82 2.42
C GLY A 49 5.30 19.20 3.06
N GLU A 50 4.18 18.97 2.36
CA GLU A 50 2.83 19.24 2.86
C GLU A 50 2.33 18.07 3.73
N PHE A 51 2.01 18.36 4.98
CA PHE A 51 1.51 17.37 5.95
C PHE A 51 0.35 17.97 6.75
N PRO A 52 -0.57 17.13 7.29
CA PRO A 52 -1.53 17.59 8.27
C PRO A 52 -0.81 18.13 9.51
N GLU A 53 -1.44 19.05 10.22
CA GLU A 53 -1.00 19.40 11.57
C GLU A 53 -1.19 18.20 12.51
N GLU A 54 -0.27 18.01 13.44
CA GLU A 54 -0.31 16.84 14.33
C GLU A 54 -1.58 16.77 15.19
N LYS A 55 -2.11 17.94 15.58
CA LYS A 55 -3.36 18.08 16.33
C LYS A 55 -4.59 17.67 15.54
N ASP A 56 -4.48 17.51 14.22
CA ASP A 56 -5.59 17.17 13.33
C ASP A 56 -5.57 15.69 12.90
N LEU A 57 -4.54 14.93 13.29
CA LEU A 57 -4.41 13.50 12.92
C LEU A 57 -5.54 12.64 13.50
N ASP A 58 -6.10 13.03 14.64
CA ASP A 58 -7.20 12.34 15.30
C ASP A 58 -8.52 12.43 14.51
N LYS A 59 -8.70 13.48 13.71
CA LYS A 59 -9.89 13.73 12.86
C LYS A 59 -10.05 12.75 11.70
N TYR A 60 -9.04 11.92 11.41
CA TYR A 60 -9.05 10.95 10.31
C TYR A 60 -9.27 9.53 10.80
N ASP A 61 -10.13 8.78 10.13
CA ASP A 61 -10.39 7.36 10.39
C ASP A 61 -9.31 6.45 9.80
N GLY A 62 -8.63 6.90 8.75
CA GLY A 62 -7.57 6.14 8.11
C GLY A 62 -6.74 6.94 7.12
N PHE A 63 -5.58 6.39 6.78
CA PHE A 63 -4.55 7.03 5.97
C PHE A 63 -4.10 6.10 4.85
N ILE A 64 -3.76 6.67 3.71
CA ILE A 64 -3.07 5.96 2.62
C ILE A 64 -1.75 6.66 2.33
N ILE A 65 -0.67 5.89 2.13
CA ILE A 65 0.62 6.38 1.64
C ILE A 65 0.85 5.80 0.25
N SER A 66 1.02 6.66 -0.74
CA SER A 66 1.21 6.23 -2.14
C SER A 66 2.58 5.59 -2.38
N GLY A 67 2.77 5.08 -3.60
CA GLY A 67 4.10 4.83 -4.14
C GLY A 67 4.90 6.13 -4.34
N SER A 68 6.21 5.98 -4.55
CA SER A 68 7.16 7.06 -4.86
C SER A 68 8.22 6.55 -5.82
N LEU A 69 8.90 7.48 -6.49
CA LEU A 69 10.16 7.22 -7.19
C LEU A 69 11.38 7.36 -6.26
N HIS A 70 11.19 7.88 -5.05
CA HIS A 70 12.22 7.98 -4.02
C HIS A 70 12.40 6.68 -3.25
N ASP A 71 13.53 6.58 -2.56
CA ASP A 71 13.88 5.44 -1.73
C ASP A 71 13.26 5.59 -0.35
N ALA A 72 12.47 4.61 0.10
CA ALA A 72 11.88 4.66 1.44
C ALA A 72 12.91 4.64 2.59
N PHE A 73 14.15 4.23 2.28
CA PHE A 73 15.31 4.28 3.19
C PHE A 73 16.18 5.54 3.01
N GLY A 74 15.78 6.46 2.13
CA GLY A 74 16.44 7.76 1.98
C GLY A 74 16.24 8.66 3.19
N ASP A 75 17.05 9.71 3.27
CA ASP A 75 17.09 10.67 4.38
C ASP A 75 16.64 12.08 3.95
N ASP A 76 15.88 12.19 2.84
CA ASP A 76 15.23 13.45 2.48
C ASP A 76 14.32 13.92 3.64
N ASP A 77 14.32 15.22 3.95
CA ASP A 77 13.61 15.77 5.12
C ASP A 77 12.13 15.37 5.19
N TRP A 78 11.46 15.34 4.03
CA TRP A 78 10.06 14.94 3.94
C TRP A 78 9.86 13.44 4.23
N ILE A 79 10.83 12.58 3.90
CA ILE A 79 10.78 11.14 4.19
C ILE A 79 10.94 10.92 5.70
N ILE A 80 11.91 11.61 6.32
CA ILE A 80 12.13 11.56 7.78
C ILE A 80 10.86 12.05 8.50
N LYS A 81 10.28 13.16 8.05
CA LYS A 81 9.02 13.69 8.59
C LYS A 81 7.85 12.73 8.39
N LEU A 82 7.74 12.10 7.23
CA LEU A 82 6.73 11.08 6.96
C LEU A 82 6.88 9.89 7.92
N CYS A 83 8.10 9.36 8.13
CA CYS A 83 8.35 8.31 9.11
C CYS A 83 7.91 8.74 10.53
N SER A 84 8.23 9.96 10.95
CA SER A 84 7.81 10.49 12.25
C SER A 84 6.29 10.56 12.39
N ILE A 85 5.57 11.01 11.35
CA ILE A 85 4.10 11.06 11.38
C ILE A 85 3.53 9.64 11.39
N CYS A 86 4.06 8.73 10.58
CA CYS A 86 3.62 7.33 10.57
C CYS A 86 3.82 6.64 11.92
N GLN A 87 4.91 6.94 12.64
CA GLN A 87 5.12 6.43 13.99
C GLN A 87 4.02 6.93 14.94
N LYS A 88 3.66 8.21 14.89
CA LYS A 88 2.56 8.77 15.69
C LYS A 88 1.21 8.12 15.36
N LEU A 89 0.93 7.92 14.07
CA LEU A 89 -0.29 7.24 13.63
C LEU A 89 -0.36 5.80 14.16
N ASP A 90 0.76 5.09 14.21
CA ASP A 90 0.86 3.75 14.79
C ASP A 90 0.67 3.73 16.31
N ASP A 91 1.22 4.71 17.02
CA ASP A 91 1.02 4.89 18.46
C ASP A 91 -0.46 5.16 18.77
N MET A 92 -1.13 5.96 17.93
CA MET A 92 -2.56 6.25 17.97
C MET A 92 -3.46 5.10 17.47
N LYS A 93 -2.87 3.99 17.00
CA LYS A 93 -3.59 2.84 16.41
C LYS A 93 -4.48 3.21 15.23
N LYS A 94 -4.10 4.25 14.47
CA LYS A 94 -4.78 4.62 13.23
C LYS A 94 -4.51 3.59 12.14
N LYS A 95 -5.49 3.37 11.26
CA LYS A 95 -5.37 2.48 10.10
C LYS A 95 -4.58 3.16 9.00
N VAL A 96 -3.40 2.62 8.65
CA VAL A 96 -2.53 3.20 7.62
C VAL A 96 -2.22 2.15 6.54
N LEU A 97 -2.68 2.39 5.32
CA LEU A 97 -2.41 1.55 4.15
C LEU A 97 -1.22 2.10 3.37
N GLY A 98 -0.12 1.34 3.33
CA GLY A 98 1.04 1.67 2.52
C GLY A 98 1.05 0.95 1.17
N ILE A 99 1.32 1.65 0.08
CA ILE A 99 1.42 1.07 -1.28
C ILE A 99 2.82 1.31 -1.84
N CYS A 100 3.49 0.26 -2.32
CA CYS A 100 4.88 0.31 -2.78
C CYS A 100 5.80 1.00 -1.75
N PHE A 101 6.41 2.14 -2.07
CA PHE A 101 7.13 3.02 -1.13
C PHE A 101 6.41 3.15 0.24
N GLY A 102 5.10 3.37 0.25
CA GLY A 102 4.33 3.50 1.47
C GLY A 102 4.39 2.28 2.39
N HIS A 103 4.38 1.05 1.85
CA HIS A 103 4.50 -0.15 2.70
C HIS A 103 5.92 -0.30 3.24
N GLN A 104 6.93 0.17 2.50
CA GLN A 104 8.32 0.14 2.92
C GLN A 104 8.55 1.11 4.07
N ILE A 105 7.96 2.31 4.02
CA ILE A 105 7.95 3.27 5.15
C ILE A 105 7.35 2.63 6.41
N LEU A 106 6.20 1.95 6.28
CA LEU A 106 5.58 1.28 7.41
C LEU A 106 6.44 0.15 8.00
N ASN A 107 7.18 -0.58 7.16
CA ASN A 107 8.15 -1.57 7.63
C ASN A 107 9.35 -0.90 8.32
N ARG A 108 9.90 0.17 7.74
CA ARG A 108 11.02 0.94 8.32
C ARG A 108 10.71 1.41 9.73
N ILE A 109 9.55 2.03 9.96
CA ILE A 109 9.20 2.55 11.29
C ILE A 109 8.99 1.43 12.33
N LYS A 110 8.60 0.24 11.90
CA LYS A 110 8.39 -0.92 12.78
C LYS A 110 9.66 -1.76 12.99
N GLY A 111 10.81 -1.30 12.50
CA GLY A 111 12.09 -2.00 12.66
C GLY A 111 12.34 -3.10 11.62
N GLY A 112 11.51 -3.21 10.59
CA GLY A 112 11.80 -4.04 9.42
C GLY A 112 12.98 -3.47 8.62
N LYS A 113 13.69 -4.33 7.88
CA LYS A 113 14.79 -3.91 7.01
C LYS A 113 14.30 -3.79 5.59
N ILE A 114 14.55 -2.63 4.98
CA ILE A 114 14.22 -2.32 3.59
C ILE A 114 15.48 -1.92 2.83
N GLY A 115 15.49 -2.12 1.52
CA GLY A 115 16.60 -1.69 0.69
C GLY A 115 16.41 -2.08 -0.76
N ARG A 116 17.46 -1.85 -1.56
CA ARG A 116 17.48 -2.23 -2.97
C ARG A 116 17.20 -3.71 -3.14
N ALA A 117 16.36 -4.03 -4.12
CA ALA A 117 16.04 -5.40 -4.44
C ALA A 117 17.33 -6.15 -4.80
N ARG A 118 17.62 -7.26 -4.09
CA ARG A 118 18.89 -7.99 -4.23
C ARG A 118 19.10 -8.58 -5.63
N ARG A 119 18.03 -8.64 -6.43
CA ARG A 119 18.00 -9.22 -7.79
C ARG A 119 17.66 -8.19 -8.87
N GLY A 120 17.69 -6.90 -8.53
CA GLY A 120 17.32 -5.81 -9.44
C GLY A 120 15.82 -5.53 -9.48
N ALA A 121 15.43 -4.60 -10.34
CA ALA A 121 14.05 -4.13 -10.43
C ALA A 121 13.09 -5.22 -10.93
N ASP A 122 11.91 -5.30 -10.33
CA ASP A 122 10.83 -6.20 -10.72
C ASP A 122 9.65 -5.39 -11.27
N MET A 123 9.38 -5.60 -12.57
CA MET A 123 8.32 -4.91 -13.29
C MET A 123 7.44 -5.89 -14.08
N GLY A 124 6.13 -5.77 -13.92
CA GLY A 124 5.12 -6.50 -14.68
C GLY A 124 4.09 -7.19 -13.79
N LEU A 125 3.24 -7.99 -14.43
CA LEU A 125 2.26 -8.80 -13.73
C LEU A 125 2.95 -9.99 -13.04
N ARG A 126 2.66 -10.20 -11.76
CA ARG A 126 3.24 -11.28 -10.93
C ARG A 126 2.15 -11.95 -10.12
N SER A 127 2.27 -13.27 -9.98
CA SER A 127 1.47 -14.01 -9.02
C SER A 127 2.06 -13.87 -7.61
N ILE A 128 1.21 -13.59 -6.63
CA ILE A 128 1.52 -13.72 -5.21
C ILE A 128 0.69 -14.84 -4.61
N THR A 129 1.29 -15.64 -3.74
CA THR A 129 0.67 -16.72 -2.99
C THR A 129 0.11 -16.17 -1.67
N ILE A 130 -1.12 -16.52 -1.35
CA ILE A 130 -1.75 -16.14 -0.07
C ILE A 130 -1.25 -17.06 1.04
N ALA A 131 -0.78 -16.48 2.14
CA ALA A 131 -0.34 -17.19 3.33
C ALA A 131 -1.56 -17.62 4.15
N LYS A 132 -2.17 -18.75 3.75
CA LYS A 132 -3.46 -19.22 4.30
C LYS A 132 -3.49 -19.36 5.82
N ASP A 133 -2.39 -19.75 6.43
CA ASP A 133 -2.31 -19.93 7.89
C ASP A 133 -2.49 -18.62 8.66
N SER A 134 -2.31 -17.48 7.99
CA SER A 134 -2.43 -16.13 8.54
C SER A 134 -3.73 -15.41 8.11
N VAL A 135 -4.61 -16.08 7.37
CA VAL A 135 -5.84 -15.49 6.83
C VAL A 135 -7.06 -16.27 7.28
N LYS A 136 -7.98 -15.60 7.98
CA LYS A 136 -9.27 -16.17 8.37
C LYS A 136 -10.34 -15.94 7.30
N PRO A 137 -11.25 -16.91 7.06
CA PRO A 137 -12.48 -16.66 6.29
C PRO A 137 -13.27 -15.51 6.90
N GLY A 138 -13.79 -14.61 6.06
CA GLY A 138 -14.46 -13.40 6.52
C GLY A 138 -13.52 -12.29 7.02
N GLY A 139 -12.20 -12.48 6.89
CA GLY A 139 -11.18 -11.45 7.12
C GLY A 139 -11.07 -10.46 5.96
N TYR A 140 -9.89 -9.89 5.72
CA TYR A 140 -9.73 -8.88 4.65
C TYR A 140 -10.03 -9.41 3.25
N PHE A 141 -9.89 -10.72 3.00
CA PHE A 141 -10.19 -11.35 1.71
C PHE A 141 -11.68 -11.68 1.52
N GLY A 142 -12.54 -11.37 2.49
CA GLY A 142 -13.96 -11.73 2.48
C GLY A 142 -14.20 -13.23 2.69
N ASP A 143 -15.34 -13.74 2.23
CA ASP A 143 -15.78 -15.12 2.49
C ASP A 143 -14.91 -16.18 1.79
N LYS A 144 -14.30 -15.82 0.65
CA LYS A 144 -13.48 -16.74 -0.15
C LYS A 144 -12.08 -16.18 -0.28
N THR A 145 -11.14 -16.79 0.44
CA THR A 145 -9.72 -16.49 0.31
C THR A 145 -9.14 -17.21 -0.92
N PRO A 146 -8.61 -16.49 -1.92
CA PRO A 146 -7.99 -17.12 -3.08
C PRO A 146 -6.65 -17.78 -2.71
N ASN A 147 -6.17 -18.72 -3.54
CA ASN A 147 -4.84 -19.31 -3.35
C ASN A 147 -3.71 -18.33 -3.72
N SER A 148 -3.97 -17.52 -4.74
CA SER A 148 -3.02 -16.55 -5.28
C SER A 148 -3.76 -15.36 -5.89
N LEU A 149 -3.04 -14.25 -6.09
CA LEU A 149 -3.51 -13.07 -6.81
C LEU A 149 -2.50 -12.65 -7.86
N ALA A 150 -2.97 -12.28 -9.05
CA ALA A 150 -2.18 -11.60 -10.06
C ALA A 150 -2.12 -10.10 -9.75
N ILE A 151 -0.95 -9.57 -9.38
CA ILE A 151 -0.75 -8.16 -9.06
C ILE A 151 0.30 -7.52 -9.98
N ILE A 152 0.13 -6.24 -10.30
CA ILE A 152 1.16 -5.48 -10.98
C ILE A 152 2.23 -5.11 -9.94
N LYS A 153 3.47 -5.50 -10.22
CA LYS A 153 4.65 -5.04 -9.48
C LYS A 153 5.43 -4.06 -10.35
N CYS A 154 5.94 -3.01 -9.71
CA CYS A 154 6.86 -2.07 -10.31
C CYS A 154 7.67 -1.45 -9.18
N HIS A 155 8.82 -2.06 -8.87
CA HIS A 155 9.68 -1.61 -7.79
C HIS A 155 11.14 -2.00 -8.05
N GLN A 156 12.04 -1.21 -7.48
CA GLN A 156 13.49 -1.49 -7.41
C GLN A 156 13.96 -1.76 -5.98
N ASP A 157 13.04 -1.67 -5.03
CA ASP A 157 13.25 -1.84 -3.59
C ASP A 157 12.36 -2.94 -3.03
N GLU A 158 12.80 -3.57 -1.96
CA GLU A 158 12.07 -4.62 -1.28
C GLU A 158 12.22 -4.53 0.24
N VAL A 159 11.30 -5.17 0.95
CA VAL A 159 11.45 -5.45 2.38
C VAL A 159 12.29 -6.73 2.50
N TRP A 160 13.50 -6.62 3.04
CA TRP A 160 14.39 -7.76 3.28
C TRP A 160 13.97 -8.57 4.51
N GLU A 161 13.55 -7.88 5.56
CA GLU A 161 13.15 -8.48 6.84
C GLU A 161 11.89 -7.79 7.33
N LEU A 162 10.83 -8.57 7.56
CA LEU A 162 9.59 -8.08 8.16
C LEU A 162 9.84 -7.77 9.65
N PRO A 163 9.16 -6.76 10.21
CA PRO A 163 9.18 -6.54 11.66
C PRO A 163 8.48 -7.70 12.38
N GLU A 164 8.89 -8.00 13.61
CA GLU A 164 8.34 -9.12 14.39
C GLU A 164 6.82 -9.01 14.60
N SER A 165 6.29 -7.78 14.63
CA SER A 165 4.87 -7.52 14.78
C SER A 165 4.05 -7.71 13.49
N ALA A 166 4.68 -8.00 12.35
CA ALA A 166 3.97 -8.15 11.08
C ALA A 166 3.41 -9.56 10.91
N THR A 167 2.15 -9.61 10.46
CA THR A 167 1.55 -10.83 9.93
C THR A 167 1.70 -10.85 8.41
N LEU A 168 2.34 -11.88 7.86
CA LEU A 168 2.49 -12.06 6.41
C LEU A 168 1.17 -12.58 5.83
N LEU A 169 0.50 -11.78 5.00
CA LEU A 169 -0.76 -12.19 4.34
C LEU A 169 -0.54 -12.81 2.96
N ALA A 170 0.49 -12.38 2.24
CA ALA A 170 0.83 -12.88 0.92
C ALA A 170 2.29 -12.63 0.58
N TYR A 171 2.87 -13.49 -0.25
CA TYR A 171 4.26 -13.39 -0.70
C TYR A 171 4.40 -13.82 -2.15
N SER A 172 5.47 -13.41 -2.82
CA SER A 172 5.92 -14.07 -4.05
C SER A 172 7.15 -14.90 -3.73
N ASP A 173 7.26 -16.08 -4.34
CA ASP A 173 8.44 -16.92 -4.18
C ASP A 173 9.73 -16.16 -4.52
N LYS A 174 10.82 -16.52 -3.83
CA LYS A 174 12.17 -16.05 -4.15
C LYS A 174 12.63 -16.65 -5.48
N TYR A 175 12.14 -16.10 -6.60
CA TYR A 175 12.57 -16.25 -8.00
C TYR A 175 13.43 -17.50 -8.31
N ASN A 176 12.86 -18.48 -9.02
CA ASN A 176 13.61 -19.28 -9.98
C ASN A 176 13.39 -18.61 -11.35
N GLN A 177 14.46 -18.12 -11.98
CA GLN A 177 14.39 -17.35 -13.24
C GLN A 177 13.59 -18.08 -14.32
N ASP A 178 13.77 -19.40 -14.45
CA ASP A 178 13.10 -20.23 -15.46
C ASP A 178 11.60 -20.39 -15.20
N LEU A 179 11.20 -20.46 -13.93
CA LEU A 179 9.79 -20.49 -13.53
C LEU A 179 9.14 -19.12 -13.69
N ALA A 180 9.89 -18.04 -13.43
CA ALA A 180 9.42 -16.68 -13.60
C ALA A 180 9.24 -16.32 -15.08
N ASP A 181 10.13 -16.75 -15.97
CA ASP A 181 10.02 -16.50 -17.42
C ASP A 181 8.85 -17.29 -18.03
N LYS A 182 8.63 -18.54 -17.60
CA LYS A 182 7.44 -19.32 -17.99
C LYS A 182 6.14 -18.75 -17.43
N ALA A 183 6.12 -18.37 -16.15
CA ALA A 183 4.96 -17.73 -15.54
C ALA A 183 4.66 -16.38 -16.20
N LYS A 184 5.69 -15.59 -16.52
CA LYS A 184 5.58 -14.32 -17.25
C LYS A 184 4.96 -14.53 -18.63
N ALA A 185 5.44 -15.51 -19.40
CA ALA A 185 4.84 -15.86 -20.70
C ALA A 185 3.37 -16.32 -20.56
N THR A 186 2.99 -16.94 -19.44
CA THR A 186 1.60 -17.35 -19.17
C THR A 186 0.73 -16.19 -18.66
N MET A 187 1.35 -15.12 -18.16
CA MET A 187 0.70 -13.95 -17.56
C MET A 187 0.72 -12.71 -18.47
N GLU A 188 1.34 -12.77 -19.65
CA GLU A 188 1.40 -11.65 -20.61
C GLU A 188 0.01 -11.20 -21.09
N ASP A 189 -0.95 -12.12 -21.14
CA ASP A 189 -2.37 -11.85 -21.49
C ASP A 189 -3.32 -11.85 -20.28
N ALA A 190 -2.81 -12.10 -19.08
CA ALA A 190 -3.65 -12.16 -17.88
C ALA A 190 -3.97 -10.76 -17.37
N GLU A 191 -5.20 -10.54 -16.91
CA GLU A 191 -5.55 -9.29 -16.23
C GLU A 191 -5.17 -9.36 -14.75
N PRO A 192 -4.67 -8.26 -14.15
CA PRO A 192 -4.49 -8.20 -12.71
C PRO A 192 -5.81 -8.33 -11.95
N ASP A 193 -5.77 -9.01 -10.80
CA ASP A 193 -6.88 -9.19 -9.86
C ASP A 193 -7.19 -7.89 -9.07
N ARG A 194 -7.45 -6.80 -9.80
CA ARG A 194 -7.63 -5.45 -9.24
C ARG A 194 -8.76 -5.41 -8.22
N LYS A 195 -9.89 -6.07 -8.51
CA LYS A 195 -11.08 -6.03 -7.65
C LYS A 195 -10.82 -6.69 -6.29
N GLN A 196 -10.12 -7.82 -6.28
CA GLN A 196 -9.77 -8.55 -5.07
C GLN A 196 -8.76 -7.75 -4.24
N TRP A 197 -7.73 -7.20 -4.88
CA TRP A 197 -6.77 -6.33 -4.21
C TRP A 197 -7.43 -5.06 -3.63
N GLN A 198 -8.34 -4.42 -4.38
CA GLN A 198 -9.11 -3.27 -3.91
C GLN A 198 -9.99 -3.62 -2.72
N THR A 199 -10.67 -4.76 -2.77
CA THR A 199 -11.52 -5.25 -1.67
C THR A 199 -10.70 -5.48 -0.40
N LEU A 200 -9.54 -6.14 -0.52
CA LEU A 200 -8.60 -6.34 0.58
C LEU A 200 -8.21 -5.02 1.25
N CYS A 201 -7.73 -4.08 0.45
CA CYS A 201 -7.29 -2.76 0.91
C CYS A 201 -8.43 -1.95 1.56
N LYS A 202 -9.64 -1.98 0.98
CA LYS A 202 -10.83 -1.35 1.57
C LYS A 202 -11.21 -1.98 2.90
N ASN A 203 -11.25 -3.30 2.98
CA ASN A 203 -11.63 -3.99 4.22
C ASN A 203 -10.69 -3.63 5.37
N PHE A 204 -9.38 -3.59 5.10
CA PHE A 204 -8.39 -3.09 6.05
C PHE A 204 -8.64 -1.62 6.44
N LEU A 205 -8.67 -0.71 5.46
CA LEU A 205 -8.74 0.73 5.70
C LEU A 205 -10.03 1.15 6.42
N LYS A 206 -11.15 0.49 6.11
CA LYS A 206 -12.47 0.83 6.63
C LYS A 206 -12.83 0.08 7.92
N GLY A 207 -11.96 -0.84 8.38
CA GLY A 207 -12.21 -1.63 9.57
C GLY A 207 -13.39 -2.57 9.46
N LYS A 208 -13.71 -3.03 8.25
CA LYS A 208 -14.85 -3.93 8.03
C LYS A 208 -14.61 -5.31 8.64
N THR A 209 -13.35 -5.67 8.91
CA THR A 209 -12.94 -6.98 9.42
C THR A 209 -11.70 -6.87 10.32
N ASP A 210 -11.86 -6.66 11.63
CA ASP A 210 -10.73 -6.67 12.59
C ASP A 210 -10.36 -8.11 13.01
N GLN A 211 -10.22 -9.01 12.04
CA GLN A 211 -9.91 -10.43 12.27
C GLN A 211 -8.82 -10.90 11.32
N ILE A 212 -7.58 -10.58 11.68
CA ILE A 212 -6.41 -11.40 11.33
C ILE A 212 -6.40 -12.60 12.29
#